data_AF-W2T8N3-F1
#
_entry.id   AF-W2T8N3-F1
#
_cell.length_a   1.000
_cell.length_b   1.000
_cell.length_c   1.000
_cell.angle_alpha   90.00
_cell.angle_beta   90.00
_cell.angle_gamma   90.00
#
_symmetry.space_group_name_H-M   'P 1'
#
loop_
_entity.id
_entity.type
_entity.pdbx_description
1 polymer ?
#
loop_
_entity_poly.entity_id
_entity_poly.type
_entity_poly.pdbx_seq_one_letter_code
_entity_poly.pdbx_strand_id
1 'polypeptide(L)'
;MSPNVVSSSLRSSTMLSKQRSVAFGCRNSLISDEWREMVLTFHNKKRRTVSVGEQVSKDNKQLPAAKKMNKLTWDCNLEREATDGAAKCTPYTKAGYGINEKVFAAGNTCNIETKTREVLNE
;
A
#
# COMPACT_ATOMS: atom_id res chain seq x y z
N MET A 1 -17.78 -65.72 -3.38
CA MET A 1 -18.90 -64.82 -3.01
C MET A 1 -18.32 -63.43 -2.77
N SER A 2 -18.99 -62.40 -3.30
CA SER A 2 -18.75 -60.98 -2.98
C SER A 2 -20.03 -60.42 -2.30
N PRO A 3 -19.99 -59.27 -1.62
CA PRO A 3 -19.90 -57.93 -2.26
C PRO A 3 -18.74 -57.08 -1.67
N ASN A 4 -18.26 -55.96 -2.24
CA ASN A 4 -18.85 -54.78 -2.93
C ASN A 4 -19.55 -53.77 -1.97
N VAL A 5 -19.38 -52.44 -2.07
CA VAL A 5 -18.42 -51.63 -2.88
C VAL A 5 -17.37 -50.97 -1.95
N VAL A 6 -17.14 -49.66 -1.71
CA VAL A 6 -17.68 -48.34 -2.16
C VAL A 6 -16.49 -47.37 -2.33
N SER A 7 -16.60 -46.36 -3.21
CA SER A 7 -15.54 -45.39 -3.54
C SER A 7 -15.65 -44.06 -2.78
N SER A 8 -14.53 -43.34 -2.59
CA SER A 8 -14.53 -41.88 -2.68
C SER A 8 -13.21 -41.34 -3.23
N SER A 9 -13.28 -40.25 -4.02
CA SER A 9 -12.12 -39.59 -4.63
C SER A 9 -11.77 -38.31 -3.87
N LEU A 10 -10.53 -38.18 -3.42
CA LEU A 10 -9.99 -36.90 -2.94
C LEU A 10 -9.54 -36.07 -4.14
N ARG A 11 -10.21 -34.93 -4.34
CA ARG A 11 -9.95 -33.97 -5.42
C ARG A 11 -9.11 -32.78 -4.94
N SER A 12 -8.36 -32.23 -5.89
CA SER A 12 -7.94 -30.82 -5.94
C SER A 12 -7.02 -30.29 -4.84
N SER A 13 -5.71 -30.26 -5.14
CA SER A 13 -4.77 -29.30 -4.54
C SER A 13 -4.55 -28.11 -5.47
N THR A 14 -5.56 -27.25 -5.61
CA THR A 14 -5.35 -25.90 -6.17
C THR A 14 -4.40 -25.14 -5.25
N MET A 15 -3.16 -24.93 -5.72
CA MET A 15 -2.16 -24.12 -5.03
C MET A 15 -2.62 -22.65 -4.94
N LEU A 16 -3.34 -22.30 -3.88
CA LEU A 16 -3.43 -20.89 -3.47
C LEU A 16 -2.01 -20.47 -3.08
N SER A 17 -1.36 -19.71 -3.97
CA SER A 17 -0.13 -19.01 -3.66
C SER A 17 -0.39 -18.04 -2.52
N LYS A 18 -0.13 -18.45 -1.28
CA LYS A 18 -0.30 -17.60 -0.10
C LYS A 18 0.71 -16.47 -0.19
N GLN A 19 0.25 -15.34 -0.74
CA GLN A 19 1.07 -14.18 -1.00
C GLN A 19 1.60 -13.67 0.34
N ARG A 20 2.90 -13.86 0.57
CA ARG A 20 3.56 -13.58 1.84
C ARG A 20 3.56 -12.07 2.06
N SER A 21 2.70 -11.57 2.93
CA SER A 21 2.76 -10.18 3.35
C SER A 21 4.13 -9.87 3.96
N VAL A 22 4.63 -8.69 3.66
CA VAL A 22 5.90 -8.18 4.18
C VAL A 22 5.65 -7.78 5.63
N ALA A 23 6.26 -8.49 6.57
CA ALA A 23 6.13 -8.14 7.98
C ALA A 23 6.90 -6.84 8.26
N PHE A 24 6.19 -5.74 8.53
CA PHE A 24 6.81 -4.43 8.79
C PHE A 24 7.22 -4.23 10.24
N GLY A 25 6.68 -5.03 11.17
CA GLY A 25 7.06 -5.01 12.59
C GLY A 25 6.60 -3.78 13.37
N CYS A 26 5.73 -2.95 12.78
CA CYS A 26 5.20 -1.76 13.45
C CYS A 26 4.18 -2.14 14.54
N ARG A 27 4.22 -1.43 15.68
CA ARG A 27 3.35 -1.71 16.84
C ARG A 27 1.88 -1.26 16.67
N ASN A 28 1.57 -0.56 15.59
CA ASN A 28 0.26 0.03 15.34
C ASN A 28 -0.66 -0.99 14.64
N SER A 29 -1.71 -1.42 15.32
CA SER A 29 -2.71 -2.36 14.80
C SER A 29 -3.83 -1.70 13.98
N LEU A 30 -3.87 -0.36 13.87
CA LEU A 30 -4.92 0.36 13.12
C LEU A 30 -4.75 0.25 11.60
N ILE A 31 -3.56 -0.10 11.11
CA ILE A 31 -3.30 -0.37 9.69
C ILE A 31 -2.64 -1.74 9.51
N SER A 32 -3.01 -2.45 8.44
CA SER A 32 -2.49 -3.77 8.08
C SER A 32 -1.12 -3.68 7.40
N ASP A 33 -0.34 -4.76 7.45
CA ASP A 33 0.93 -4.84 6.71
C ASP A 33 0.68 -4.89 5.19
N GLU A 34 -0.48 -5.40 4.77
CA GLU A 34 -0.99 -5.33 3.40
C GLU A 34 -1.25 -3.87 2.95
N TRP A 35 -1.73 -3.00 3.84
CA TRP A 35 -1.90 -1.56 3.57
C TRP A 35 -0.55 -0.82 3.57
N ARG A 36 0.37 -1.13 4.50
CA ARG A 36 1.75 -0.61 4.47
C ARG A 36 2.47 -0.94 3.15
N GLU A 37 2.38 -2.19 2.70
CA GLU A 37 2.95 -2.60 1.41
C GLU A 37 2.28 -1.87 0.24
N MET A 38 0.95 -1.68 0.25
CA MET A 38 0.23 -0.92 -0.78
C MET A 38 0.81 0.50 -0.96
N VAL A 39 0.95 1.23 0.15
CA VAL A 39 1.47 2.62 0.16
C VAL A 39 2.94 2.64 -0.26
N LEU A 40 3.75 1.70 0.24
CA LEU A 40 5.18 1.64 -0.06
C LEU A 40 5.46 1.26 -1.52
N THR A 41 4.72 0.30 -2.07
CA THR A 41 4.84 -0.12 -3.48
C THR A 41 4.34 0.97 -4.43
N PHE A 42 3.27 1.71 -4.10
CA PHE A 42 2.86 2.88 -4.89
C PHE A 42 3.99 3.91 -5.03
N HIS A 43 4.55 4.36 -3.90
CA HIS A 43 5.60 5.39 -3.92
C HIS A 43 6.86 4.89 -4.63
N ASN A 44 7.25 3.63 -4.42
CA ASN A 44 8.40 3.04 -5.11
C ASN A 44 8.16 2.83 -6.62
N LYS A 45 6.92 2.55 -7.06
CA LYS A 45 6.56 2.52 -8.49
C LYS A 45 6.69 3.90 -9.13
N LYS A 46 6.00 4.93 -8.62
CA LYS A 46 6.06 6.29 -9.18
C LYS A 46 7.50 6.84 -9.15
N ARG A 47 8.30 6.55 -8.10
CA ARG A 47 9.75 6.87 -8.06
C ARG A 47 10.56 6.15 -9.14
N ARG A 48 10.29 4.88 -9.42
CA ARG A 48 10.95 4.14 -10.52
C ARG A 48 10.63 4.78 -11.88
N THR A 49 9.37 5.08 -12.16
CA THR A 49 8.90 5.74 -13.40
C THR A 49 9.62 7.08 -13.63
N VAL A 50 9.81 7.89 -12.57
CA VAL A 50 10.65 9.11 -12.63
C VAL A 50 12.14 8.79 -12.86
N SER A 51 12.68 7.75 -12.21
CA SER A 51 14.12 7.40 -12.33
C SER A 51 14.55 7.02 -13.74
N VAL A 52 13.64 6.45 -14.55
CA VAL A 52 13.89 6.03 -15.93
C VAL A 52 13.43 7.05 -16.99
N GLY A 53 12.78 8.16 -16.58
CA GLY A 53 12.29 9.20 -17.49
C GLY A 53 10.92 8.93 -18.13
N GLU A 54 10.19 7.92 -17.66
CA GLU A 54 8.85 7.55 -18.17
C GLU A 54 7.74 8.50 -17.67
N GLN A 55 7.96 9.24 -16.58
CA GLN A 55 6.94 10.13 -16.01
C GLN A 55 6.72 11.36 -16.90
N VAL A 56 5.47 11.59 -17.30
CA VAL A 56 5.06 12.75 -18.10
C VAL A 56 4.56 13.88 -17.19
N SER A 57 4.83 15.15 -17.55
CA SER A 57 4.36 16.37 -16.88
C SER A 57 2.93 16.75 -17.33
N LYS A 58 2.34 17.76 -16.68
CA LYS A 58 1.05 18.34 -17.09
C LYS A 58 1.07 18.94 -18.51
N ASP A 59 2.27 19.27 -19.02
CA ASP A 59 2.49 19.88 -20.34
C ASP A 59 2.83 18.82 -21.42
N ASN A 60 2.55 17.54 -21.15
CA ASN A 60 2.85 16.39 -22.01
C ASN A 60 4.35 16.19 -22.31
N LYS A 61 5.26 16.65 -21.44
CA LYS A 61 6.71 16.48 -21.57
C LYS A 61 7.23 15.42 -20.61
N GLN A 62 8.14 14.54 -21.03
CA GLN A 62 8.82 13.63 -20.12
C GLN A 62 9.67 14.39 -19.11
N LEU A 63 9.66 13.95 -17.85
CA LEU A 63 10.53 14.45 -16.79
C LEU A 63 11.95 13.87 -16.92
N PRO A 64 13.01 14.62 -16.60
CA PRO A 64 14.38 14.12 -16.66
C PRO A 64 14.62 12.88 -15.77
N ALA A 65 15.29 11.87 -16.32
CA ALA A 65 15.61 10.62 -15.62
C ALA A 65 16.54 10.84 -14.41
N ALA A 66 16.11 10.40 -13.23
CA ALA A 66 16.82 10.65 -11.97
C ALA A 66 17.86 9.56 -11.62
N LYS A 67 19.12 9.82 -11.99
CA LYS A 67 20.30 8.91 -11.86
C LYS A 67 20.58 8.31 -10.46
N LYS A 68 20.03 8.86 -9.38
CA LYS A 68 20.24 8.42 -7.98
C LYS A 68 18.95 8.40 -7.16
N MET A 69 17.85 7.91 -7.74
CA MET A 69 16.56 7.80 -7.07
C MET A 69 16.50 6.57 -6.15
N ASN A 70 16.81 6.76 -4.86
CA ASN A 70 16.78 5.67 -3.86
C ASN A 70 15.38 5.02 -3.73
N LYS A 71 15.33 3.70 -3.54
CA LYS A 71 14.12 2.99 -3.09
C LYS A 71 13.81 3.39 -1.64
N LEU A 72 12.52 3.61 -1.33
CA LEU A 72 12.05 3.84 0.03
C LEU A 72 11.84 2.52 0.77
N THR A 73 12.08 2.56 2.08
CA THR A 73 11.61 1.60 3.09
C THR A 73 10.47 2.20 3.89
N TRP A 74 9.73 1.38 4.63
CA TRP A 74 8.79 1.87 5.65
C TRP A 74 9.54 2.29 6.93
N ASP A 75 8.96 3.21 7.70
CA ASP A 75 9.43 3.58 9.04
C ASP A 75 8.24 3.74 9.98
N CYS A 76 8.24 2.99 11.09
CA CYS A 76 7.11 2.93 12.02
C CYS A 76 6.97 4.19 12.90
N ASN A 77 7.98 5.07 12.95
CA ASN A 77 7.92 6.36 13.64
C ASN A 77 7.30 7.42 12.72
N LEU A 78 7.66 7.43 11.43
CA LEU A 78 6.97 8.26 10.43
C LEU A 78 5.51 7.85 10.27
N GLU A 79 5.19 6.57 10.35
CA GLU A 79 3.81 6.08 10.42
C GLU A 79 3.06 6.62 11.66
N ARG A 80 3.70 6.61 12.84
CA ARG A 80 3.13 7.20 14.06
C ARG A 80 2.85 8.68 13.87
N GLU A 81 3.84 9.44 13.39
CA GLU A 81 3.71 10.89 13.14
C GLU A 81 2.57 11.20 12.15
N ALA A 82 2.39 10.39 11.11
CA ALA A 82 1.27 10.50 10.17
C ALA A 82 -0.07 10.13 10.81
N THR A 83 -0.10 9.11 11.69
CA THR A 83 -1.31 8.69 12.42
C THR A 83 -1.75 9.74 13.44
N ASP A 84 -0.82 10.22 14.27
CA ASP A 84 -1.02 11.26 15.30
C ASP A 84 -1.27 12.65 14.67
N GLY A 85 -0.88 12.85 13.41
CA GLY A 85 -1.27 13.97 12.57
C GLY A 85 -2.72 13.83 12.07
N ALA A 86 -3.03 12.75 11.36
CA ALA A 86 -4.35 12.49 10.77
C ALA A 86 -5.49 12.40 11.80
N ALA A 87 -5.22 11.88 12.99
CA ALA A 87 -6.19 11.76 14.09
C ALA A 87 -6.75 13.11 14.58
N LYS A 88 -6.14 14.24 14.20
CA LYS A 88 -6.61 15.60 14.52
C LYS A 88 -7.71 16.10 13.56
N CYS A 89 -7.90 15.43 12.42
CA CYS A 89 -8.83 15.84 11.36
C CYS A 89 -8.62 17.28 10.84
N THR A 90 -7.39 17.80 10.94
CA THR A 90 -6.94 19.11 10.45
C THR A 90 -5.71 18.93 9.57
N PRO A 91 -5.42 19.85 8.61
CA PRO A 91 -4.18 19.80 7.81
C PRO A 91 -2.92 19.66 8.67
N TYR A 92 -2.05 18.72 8.33
CA TYR A 92 -0.86 18.40 9.11
C TYR A 92 0.39 19.05 8.51
N THR A 93 1.14 19.79 9.33
CA THR A 93 2.41 20.39 8.93
C THR A 93 3.47 20.19 10.02
N LYS A 94 4.70 19.89 9.59
CA LYS A 94 5.88 19.75 10.45
C LYS A 94 7.12 20.17 9.67
N ALA A 95 7.90 21.12 10.20
CA ALA A 95 9.06 21.64 9.50
C ALA A 95 10.10 20.53 9.22
N GLY A 96 10.62 20.49 7.99
CA GLY A 96 11.56 19.46 7.53
C GLY A 96 10.94 18.13 7.08
N TYR A 97 9.62 17.96 7.14
CA TYR A 97 8.93 16.75 6.71
C TYR A 97 8.26 16.96 5.35
N GLY A 98 8.39 15.97 4.45
CA GLY A 98 7.55 15.87 3.27
C GLY A 98 6.24 15.17 3.63
N ILE A 99 5.10 15.82 3.36
CA ILE A 99 3.77 15.38 3.80
C ILE A 99 2.84 15.30 2.58
N ASN A 100 2.15 14.18 2.43
CA ASN A 100 1.03 14.00 1.51
C ASN A 100 -0.22 13.72 2.35
N GLU A 101 -1.30 14.45 2.13
CA GLU A 101 -2.57 14.26 2.84
C GLU A 101 -3.78 14.25 1.89
N LYS A 102 -4.85 13.57 2.29
CA LYS A 102 -6.16 13.60 1.63
C LYS A 102 -7.23 13.51 2.72
N VAL A 103 -8.01 14.58 2.88
CA VAL A 103 -9.16 14.58 3.80
C VAL A 103 -10.33 13.87 3.12
N PHE A 104 -10.94 12.91 3.81
CA PHE A 104 -12.16 12.24 3.36
C PHE A 104 -13.36 12.78 4.13
N ALA A 105 -14.49 12.95 3.45
CA ALA A 105 -15.76 13.18 4.13
C ALA A 105 -16.06 12.02 5.10
N ALA A 106 -16.43 12.38 6.33
CA ALA A 106 -16.93 11.44 7.32
C ALA A 106 -18.22 10.80 6.82
N GLY A 107 -18.45 9.54 7.20
CA GLY A 107 -19.62 8.79 6.79
C GLY A 107 -19.81 7.55 7.66
N ASN A 108 -20.94 6.88 7.46
CA ASN A 108 -21.45 5.84 8.36
C ASN A 108 -20.55 4.58 8.45
N THR A 109 -19.53 4.46 7.60
CA THR A 109 -18.56 3.36 7.59
C THR A 109 -17.12 3.87 7.48
N CYS A 110 -16.23 3.34 8.31
CA CYS A 110 -14.82 3.74 8.37
C CYS A 110 -13.93 2.83 7.49
N ASN A 111 -14.20 2.77 6.18
CA ASN A 111 -13.39 1.99 5.24
C ASN A 111 -12.24 2.82 4.63
N ILE A 112 -11.25 3.17 5.45
CA ILE A 112 -10.13 4.03 5.04
C ILE A 112 -9.10 3.29 4.17
N GLU A 113 -8.96 1.96 4.30
CA GLU A 113 -8.07 1.20 3.41
C GLU A 113 -8.58 1.26 1.95
N THR A 114 -9.88 1.02 1.70
CA THR A 114 -10.44 1.15 0.33
C THR A 114 -10.32 2.58 -0.19
N LYS A 115 -10.68 3.59 0.61
CA LYS A 115 -10.51 5.01 0.21
C LYS A 115 -9.05 5.37 -0.08
N THR A 116 -8.09 4.80 0.64
CA THR A 116 -6.66 4.98 0.33
C THR A 116 -6.28 4.27 -0.97
N ARG A 117 -6.77 3.06 -1.20
CA ARG A 117 -6.55 2.29 -2.44
C ARG A 117 -7.09 3.00 -3.67
N GLU A 118 -8.23 3.69 -3.55
CA GLU A 118 -8.78 4.58 -4.60
C GLU A 118 -7.80 5.71 -4.91
N VAL A 119 -7.36 6.46 -3.90
CA VAL A 119 -6.40 7.58 -4.07
C VAL A 119 -5.04 7.14 -4.62
N LEU A 120 -4.58 5.92 -4.30
CA LEU A 120 -3.33 5.36 -4.84
C LEU A 120 -3.48 4.76 -6.26
N ASN A 121 -4.68 4.79 -6.84
CA ASN A 121 -4.92 4.45 -8.25
C ASN A 121 -5.15 5.70 -9.14
N GLU A 122 -5.09 6.91 -8.56
CA GLU A 122 -5.02 8.21 -9.26
C GLU A 122 -3.63 8.46 -9.93
#